data_AF-A0AAV0Y7L5-F1
#
_entry.id   AF-A0AAV0Y7L5-F1
#
_cell.length_a   1.000
_cell.length_b   1.000
_cell.length_c   1.000
_cell.angle_alpha   90.00
_cell.angle_beta   90.00
_cell.angle_gamma   90.00
#
_symmetry.space_group_name_H-M   'P 1'
#
loop_
_entity.id
_entity.type
_entity.pdbx_description
1 polymer ?
#
loop_
_entity_poly.entity_id
_entity_poly.type
_entity_poly.pdbx_seq_one_letter_code
_entity_poly.pdbx_strand_id
1 'polypeptide(L)'
;MNINNAAVNACQAIGIGHTQLAELSGFLDLPALSSTGFLRVQTEVAEIVHATAWDEMKKAGEEERRLAIESGSLDLDGYQLLQWSRTGNGPNEAIKPSTMHYQARHQ
;
A
#
# COMPACT_ATOMS: atom_id res chain seq x y z
N MET A 1 -0.45 14.08 17.42
CA MET A 1 -1.70 13.42 17.00
C MET A 1 -2.69 13.49 18.17
N ASN A 2 -3.92 13.98 17.98
CA ASN A 2 -4.97 13.96 19.01
C ASN A 2 -5.53 12.54 19.19
N ILE A 3 -6.18 12.25 20.32
CA ILE A 3 -6.80 10.94 20.62
C ILE A 3 -7.76 10.45 19.53
N ASN A 4 -8.55 11.33 18.92
CA ASN A 4 -9.45 11.00 17.82
C ASN A 4 -8.67 10.53 16.59
N ASN A 5 -7.58 11.23 16.24
CA ASN A 5 -6.73 10.84 15.12
C ASN A 5 -6.04 9.51 15.42
N ALA A 6 -5.57 9.30 16.65
CA ALA A 6 -4.94 8.04 17.05
C ALA A 6 -5.91 6.86 16.98
N ALA A 7 -7.13 7.02 17.49
CA ALA A 7 -8.17 6.00 17.44
C ALA A 7 -8.56 5.65 16.00
N VAL A 8 -8.83 6.66 15.16
CA VAL A 8 -9.20 6.45 13.75
C VAL A 8 -8.05 5.85 12.94
N ASN A 9 -6.81 6.27 13.18
CA ASN A 9 -5.64 5.66 12.55
C ASN A 9 -5.48 4.19 12.97
N ALA A 10 -5.68 3.87 14.24
CA ALA A 10 -5.68 2.49 14.71
C ALA A 10 -6.77 1.68 14.00
N CYS A 11 -7.99 2.23 13.89
CA CYS A 11 -9.08 1.59 13.15
C CYS A 11 -8.70 1.27 11.70
N GLN A 12 -8.08 2.23 11.01
CA GLN A 12 -7.64 2.05 9.64
C GLN A 12 -6.52 1.00 9.51
N ALA A 13 -5.58 0.97 10.46
CA ALA A 13 -4.49 -0.01 10.47
C ALA A 13 -4.96 -1.45 10.71
N ILE A 14 -5.99 -1.63 11.55
CA ILE A 14 -6.51 -2.97 11.89
C ILE A 14 -7.71 -3.38 11.02
N GLY A 15 -8.19 -2.50 10.13
CA GLY A 15 -9.28 -2.79 9.20
C GLY A 15 -10.68 -2.76 9.81
N ILE A 16 -10.91 -1.92 10.84
CA ILE A 16 -12.24 -1.73 11.44
C ILE A 16 -12.84 -0.36 11.09
N GLY A 17 -14.17 -0.28 11.15
CA GLY A 17 -14.94 0.93 10.81
C GLY A 17 -15.45 1.72 12.01
N HIS A 18 -16.21 2.80 11.71
CA HIS A 18 -16.83 3.68 12.69
C HIS A 18 -17.73 2.93 13.68
N THR A 19 -18.57 2.00 13.21
CA THR A 19 -19.50 1.25 14.06
C THR A 19 -18.77 0.49 15.16
N GLN A 20 -17.69 -0.22 14.81
CA GLN A 20 -16.90 -1.00 15.77
C GLN A 20 -16.19 -0.10 16.79
N LEU A 21 -15.72 1.08 16.37
CA LEU A 21 -15.15 2.08 17.29
C LEU A 21 -16.22 2.67 18.23
N ALA A 22 -17.43 2.91 17.73
CA ALA A 22 -18.54 3.42 18.52
C ALA A 22 -19.02 2.41 19.57
N GLU A 23 -19.08 1.13 19.22
CA GLU A 23 -19.37 0.03 20.15
C GLU A 23 -18.32 -0.06 21.25
N LEU A 24 -17.03 -0.04 20.88
CA LEU A 24 -15.93 -0.05 21.84
C LEU A 24 -15.99 1.15 22.79
N SER A 25 -16.26 2.34 22.26
CA SER A 25 -16.40 3.56 23.07
C SER A 25 -17.58 3.46 24.03
N GLY A 26 -18.69 2.86 23.59
CA GLY A 26 -19.85 2.58 24.45
C GLY A 26 -19.55 1.60 25.58
N PHE A 27 -18.77 0.55 25.33
CA PHE A 27 -18.31 -0.37 26.40
C PHE A 27 -17.42 0.30 27.44
N LEU A 28 -16.69 1.34 27.03
CA LEU A 28 -15.77 2.09 27.89
C LEU A 28 -16.40 3.34 28.51
N ASP A 29 -17.69 3.59 28.28
CA ASP A 29 -18.40 4.81 28.69
C ASP A 29 -17.70 6.11 28.20
N LEU A 30 -17.17 6.07 26.98
CA LEU A 30 -16.50 7.20 26.33
C LEU A 30 -17.40 7.82 25.26
N PRO A 31 -17.36 9.16 25.08
CA PRO A 31 -18.06 9.81 23.99
C PRO A 31 -17.49 9.37 22.65
N ALA A 32 -18.35 8.80 21.80
CA ALA A 32 -17.97 8.37 20.47
C ALA A 32 -17.92 9.54 19.47
N LEU A 33 -17.01 9.46 18.50
CA LEU A 33 -17.02 10.31 17.32
C LEU A 33 -18.33 10.13 16.55
N SER A 34 -18.84 11.21 15.95
CA SER A 34 -19.89 11.07 14.93
C SER A 34 -19.34 10.37 13.68
N SER A 35 -20.22 9.75 12.89
CA SER A 35 -19.82 9.08 11.65
C SER A 35 -19.13 10.04 10.67
N THR A 36 -19.65 11.27 10.54
CA THR A 36 -19.03 12.32 9.72
C THR A 36 -17.68 12.78 10.26
N GLY A 37 -17.53 12.89 11.58
CA GLY A 37 -16.27 13.22 12.22
C GLY A 37 -15.22 12.13 12.04
N PHE A 38 -15.61 10.87 12.18
CA PHE A 38 -14.77 9.72 11.90
C PHE A 38 -14.29 9.73 10.45
N LEU A 39 -15.21 9.86 9.48
CA LEU A 39 -14.87 9.84 8.06
C LEU A 39 -13.89 10.96 7.70
N ARG A 40 -14.10 12.18 8.20
CA ARG A 40 -13.19 13.30 7.97
C ARG A 40 -11.77 12.97 8.45
N VAL A 41 -11.64 12.48 9.67
CA VAL A 41 -10.34 12.13 10.26
C VAL A 41 -9.71 10.94 9.51
N GLN A 42 -10.52 9.96 9.11
CA GLN A 42 -10.06 8.79 8.36
C GLN A 42 -9.47 9.23 7.01
N THR A 43 -10.15 10.11 6.28
CA THR A 43 -9.64 10.66 5.01
C THR A 43 -8.33 11.41 5.21
N GLU A 44 -8.26 12.31 6.20
CA GLU A 44 -7.03 13.06 6.53
C GLU A 44 -5.84 12.11 6.81
N VAL A 45 -6.06 11.06 7.60
CA VAL A 45 -5.02 10.06 7.91
C VAL A 45 -4.66 9.24 6.68
N ALA A 46 -5.65 8.80 5.90
CA ALA A 46 -5.45 8.01 4.69
C ALA A 46 -4.61 8.75 3.64
N GLU A 47 -4.84 10.06 3.46
CA GLU A 47 -4.08 10.89 2.54
C GLU A 47 -2.60 10.97 2.93
N ILE A 48 -2.30 11.12 4.23
CA ILE A 48 -0.92 11.15 4.74
C ILE A 48 -0.23 9.80 4.50
N VAL A 49 -0.91 8.70 4.83
CA VAL A 49 -0.39 7.34 4.61
C VAL A 49 -0.14 7.10 3.13
N HIS A 50 -1.10 7.45 2.27
CA HIS A 50 -0.99 7.29 0.83
C HIS A 50 0.17 8.12 0.24
N ALA A 51 0.29 9.39 0.63
CA ALA A 51 1.37 10.25 0.16
C ALA A 51 2.74 9.70 0.56
N THR A 52 2.87 9.21 1.80
CA THR A 52 4.12 8.62 2.29
C THR A 52 4.43 7.32 1.55
N ALA A 53 3.44 6.42 1.41
CA ALA A 53 3.63 5.17 0.68
C ALA A 53 4.01 5.41 -0.79
N TRP A 54 3.39 6.40 -1.44
CA TRP A 54 3.70 6.77 -2.82
C TRP A 54 5.13 7.27 -2.99
N ASP A 55 5.60 8.14 -2.10
CA ASP A 55 6.97 8.68 -2.15
C ASP A 55 8.00 7.56 -1.97
N GLU A 56 7.77 6.65 -1.02
CA GLU A 56 8.65 5.49 -0.81
C GLU A 56 8.63 4.51 -1.98
N MET A 57 7.45 4.23 -2.55
CA MET A 57 7.34 3.40 -3.76
C MET A 57 8.08 4.02 -4.95
N LYS A 58 8.03 5.35 -5.10
CA LYS A 58 8.76 6.05 -6.16
C LYS A 58 10.27 5.94 -5.97
N LYS A 59 10.78 6.19 -4.76
CA LYS A 59 12.21 6.04 -4.43
C LYS A 59 12.70 4.62 -4.66
N ALA A 60 11.93 3.62 -4.22
CA ALA A 60 12.25 2.21 -4.46
C ALA A 60 12.32 1.90 -5.96
N GLY A 61 11.36 2.40 -6.76
CA GLY A 61 11.38 2.23 -8.21
C GLY A 61 12.58 2.91 -8.88
N GLU A 62 12.99 4.10 -8.44
CA GLU A 62 14.18 4.79 -8.95
C GLU A 62 15.48 4.04 -8.59
N GLU A 63 15.53 3.44 -7.41
CA GLU A 63 16.66 2.62 -6.96
C GLU A 63 16.74 1.30 -7.74
N GLU A 64 15.62 0.59 -7.89
CA GLU A 64 15.55 -0.60 -8.76
C GLU A 64 15.98 -0.26 -10.19
N ARG A 65 15.60 0.94 -10.68
CA ARG A 65 16.02 1.44 -11.98
C ARG A 65 17.53 1.53 -12.11
N ARG A 66 18.18 2.18 -11.13
CA ARG A 66 19.64 2.35 -11.11
C ARG A 66 20.35 1.00 -11.11
N LEU A 67 19.91 0.07 -10.25
CA LEU A 67 20.50 -1.26 -10.11
C LEU A 67 20.38 -2.10 -11.39
N ALA A 68 19.26 -1.99 -12.11
CA ALA A 68 19.09 -2.72 -13.38
C ALA A 68 20.02 -2.19 -14.49
N ILE A 69 20.27 -0.88 -14.54
CA ILE A 69 21.23 -0.27 -15.49
C ILE A 69 22.65 -0.73 -15.16
N GLU A 70 23.05 -0.65 -13.88
CA GLU A 70 24.40 -1.05 -13.43
C GLU A 70 24.68 -2.53 -13.65
N SER A 71 23.68 -3.39 -13.44
CA SER A 71 23.80 -4.84 -13.63
C SER A 71 23.60 -5.31 -15.08
N GLY A 72 23.42 -4.38 -16.04
CA GLY A 72 23.11 -4.71 -17.44
C GLY A 72 21.82 -5.53 -17.61
N SER A 73 20.94 -5.51 -16.61
CA SER A 73 19.73 -6.34 -16.51
C SER A 73 18.49 -5.55 -16.91
N LEU A 74 18.56 -4.93 -18.09
CA LEU A 74 17.43 -4.29 -18.75
C LEU A 74 16.78 -5.31 -19.69
N ASP A 75 15.45 -5.38 -19.72
CA ASP A 75 14.73 -6.24 -20.67
C ASP A 75 14.85 -5.68 -22.11
N LEU A 76 14.46 -6.45 -23.13
CA LEU A 76 14.55 -6.10 -24.55
C LEU A 76 13.88 -4.75 -24.91
N ASP A 77 12.91 -4.30 -24.11
CA ASP A 77 12.20 -3.03 -24.27
C ASP A 77 12.78 -1.88 -23.40
N GLY A 78 13.91 -2.10 -22.71
CA GLY A 78 14.58 -1.09 -21.87
C GLY A 78 13.95 -0.88 -20.49
N TYR A 79 12.95 -1.69 -20.12
CA TYR A 79 12.34 -1.70 -18.79
C TYR A 79 13.13 -2.56 -17.82
N GLN A 80 13.09 -2.18 -16.54
CA GLN A 80 13.80 -2.89 -15.48
C GLN A 80 12.93 -4.07 -15.00
N LEU A 81 13.54 -5.25 -14.91
CA LEU A 81 12.89 -6.39 -14.27
C LEU A 81 12.81 -6.13 -12.76
N LEU A 82 11.59 -5.98 -12.23
CA LEU A 82 11.34 -5.77 -10.79
C LEU A 82 12.08 -6.81 -9.94
N GLN A 83 12.78 -6.40 -8.88
CA GLN A 83 13.65 -7.30 -8.09
C GLN A 83 12.91 -8.52 -7.51
N TRP A 84 11.61 -8.40 -7.22
CA TRP A 84 10.75 -9.50 -6.77
C TRP A 84 10.82 -10.73 -7.71
N SER A 85 10.96 -10.51 -9.03
CA SER A 85 11.09 -11.59 -10.01
C SER A 85 12.43 -12.34 -9.94
N ARG A 86 13.43 -11.76 -9.24
CA ARG A 86 14.80 -12.27 -9.13
C ARG A 86 15.03 -13.08 -7.86
N THR A 87 14.33 -12.77 -6.76
CA THR A 87 14.33 -13.56 -5.51
C THR A 87 13.32 -14.71 -5.55
N GLY A 88 13.30 -15.46 -6.65
CA GLY A 88 12.60 -16.74 -6.73
C GLY A 88 13.46 -17.84 -6.12
N ASN A 89 13.30 -18.09 -4.81
CA ASN A 89 13.73 -19.37 -4.23
C ASN A 89 12.79 -20.47 -4.75
N GLY A 90 13.13 -21.02 -5.92
CA GLY A 90 12.51 -22.21 -6.49
C GLY A 90 13.29 -22.65 -7.72
N PRO A 91 13.78 -23.90 -7.79
CA PRO A 91 14.44 -24.36 -8.99
C PRO A 91 13.40 -24.49 -10.08
N ASN A 92 13.65 -23.81 -11.21
CA ASN A 92 13.08 -24.12 -12.51
C ASN A 92 11.59 -23.78 -12.70
N GLU A 93 11.29 -22.51 -12.98
CA GLU A 93 10.27 -22.17 -13.99
C GLU A 93 10.46 -20.72 -14.44
N ALA A 94 11.03 -20.56 -15.63
CA ALA A 94 11.05 -19.30 -16.33
C ALA A 94 9.61 -18.89 -16.66
N ILE A 95 9.03 -18.00 -15.85
CA ILE A 95 7.80 -17.31 -16.22
C ILE A 95 8.14 -16.44 -17.42
N LYS A 96 7.79 -16.93 -18.62
CA LYS A 96 7.99 -16.21 -19.86
C LYS A 96 7.18 -14.90 -19.84
N PRO A 97 7.68 -13.81 -20.45
CA PRO A 97 7.05 -12.48 -20.42
C PRO A 97 5.70 -12.38 -21.16
N SER A 98 5.14 -13.49 -21.66
CA SER A 98 3.92 -13.52 -22.47
C SER A 98 2.61 -13.45 -21.66
N THR A 99 2.66 -13.61 -20.33
CA THR A 99 1.42 -13.78 -19.53
C THR A 99 0.90 -12.48 -18.91
N MET A 100 1.74 -11.46 -18.71
CA MET A 100 1.28 -10.17 -18.13
C MET A 100 0.56 -9.27 -19.14
N HIS A 101 0.85 -9.39 -20.43
CA HIS A 101 0.23 -8.57 -21.47
C HIS A 101 -1.22 -8.98 -21.82
N TYR A 102 -1.72 -10.11 -21.28
CA TYR A 102 -3.06 -10.61 -21.57
C TYR A 102 -4.12 -10.18 -20.53
N GLN A 103 -3.73 -9.80 -19.31
CA GLN A 103 -4.68 -9.44 -18.25
C GLN A 103 -5.02 -7.94 -18.20
N ALA A 104 -4.25 -7.07 -18.87
CA ALA A 104 -4.53 -5.64 -18.96
C ALA A 104 -5.47 -5.22 -20.11
N ARG A 105 -5.97 -6.17 -20.92
CA ARG A 105 -6.88 -5.90 -22.04
C ARG A 105 -8.33 -6.35 -21.82
N HIS A 106 -8.67 -6.88 -20.65
CA HIS A 106 -10.03 -7.34 -20.33
C HIS A 106 -10.48 -6.95 -18.92
N GLN A 107 -10.34 -5.66 -18.56
CA GLN A 107 -11.21 -4.98 -17.59
C GLN A 107 -11.55 -3.59 -18.12
#